data_AF-D8TJM3-F1
#
_entry.id   AF-D8TJM3-F1
#
_cell.length_a   1.000
_cell.length_b   1.000
_cell.length_c   1.000
_cell.angle_alpha   90.00
_cell.angle_beta   90.00
_cell.angle_gamma   90.00
#
_symmetry.space_group_name_H-M   'P 1'
#
loop_
_entity.id
_entity.type
_entity.pdbx_description
1 polymer ?
#
loop_
_entity_poly.entity_id
_entity_poly.type
_entity_poly.pdbx_seq_one_letter_code
_entity_poly.pdbx_strand_id
1 'polypeptide(L)'
;MGGGHHHHAPAVPEPSYAKLLAPKSGLCPPDFFYNREIWYPHGGFYCDPKAWRRNTVLTLGAIGGLMYLLFRHSTANEVRHMPPKGWIPSMMWNPSVPDPVDFRGRKLDRNGNLVQE
;
A
#
# COMPACT_ATOMS: atom_id res chain seq x y z
N MET A 1 1.07 3.82 46.54
CA MET A 1 0.98 3.77 45.06
C MET A 1 2.20 2.96 44.61
N GLY A 2 2.16 1.63 44.51
CA GLY A 2 1.46 0.86 43.46
C GLY A 2 2.26 1.00 42.17
N GLY A 3 2.93 0.01 41.59
CA GLY A 3 2.98 -1.43 41.77
C GLY A 3 3.53 -1.99 40.45
N GLY A 4 4.36 -3.03 40.50
CA GLY A 4 4.84 -3.71 39.30
C GLY A 4 6.33 -4.03 39.33
N HIS A 5 6.74 -4.92 40.23
CA HIS A 5 7.96 -5.68 40.07
C HIS A 5 7.84 -6.47 38.75
N HIS A 6 8.53 -6.04 37.70
CA HIS A 6 8.92 -7.00 36.69
C HIS A 6 9.90 -7.94 37.39
N HIS A 7 9.44 -9.14 37.72
CA HIS A 7 10.35 -10.22 38.07
C HIS A 7 11.30 -10.38 36.89
N HIS A 8 12.51 -9.84 37.01
CA HIS A 8 13.61 -10.28 36.17
C HIS A 8 13.70 -11.78 36.43
N ALA A 9 13.27 -12.59 35.46
CA ALA A 9 13.62 -13.99 35.46
C ALA A 9 15.14 -14.05 35.73
N PRO A 10 15.62 -14.96 36.61
CA PRO A 10 17.05 -15.11 36.83
C PRO A 10 17.69 -15.24 35.45
N ALA A 11 18.77 -14.50 35.21
CA ALA A 11 19.48 -14.54 33.94
C ALA A 11 19.93 -15.97 33.68
N VAL A 12 19.08 -16.75 33.02
CA VAL A 12 19.42 -18.09 32.56
C VAL A 12 20.61 -17.85 31.63
N PRO A 13 21.74 -18.55 31.80
CA PRO A 13 22.87 -18.40 30.90
C PRO A 13 22.33 -18.54 29.48
N GLU A 14 22.53 -17.49 28.70
CA GLU A 14 21.99 -17.38 27.35
C GLU A 14 22.31 -18.68 26.62
N PRO A 15 21.30 -19.43 26.13
CA PRO A 15 21.59 -20.74 25.56
C PRO A 15 22.56 -20.55 24.40
N SER A 16 23.51 -21.48 24.22
CA SER A 16 24.59 -21.37 23.23
C SER A 16 24.12 -20.94 21.83
N TYR A 17 22.91 -21.38 21.43
CA TYR A 17 22.30 -21.03 20.16
C TYR A 17 21.84 -19.57 20.07
N ALA A 18 21.61 -18.87 21.19
CA ALA A 18 21.15 -17.49 21.19
C ALA A 18 22.18 -16.52 20.61
N LYS A 19 23.47 -16.80 20.81
CA LYS A 19 24.59 -16.09 20.16
C LYS A 19 24.66 -16.34 18.65
N LEU A 20 24.27 -17.54 18.20
CA LEU A 20 24.18 -17.87 16.76
C LEU A 20 23.01 -17.16 16.08
N LEU A 21 22.06 -16.71 16.88
CA LEU A 21 20.84 -16.07 16.44
C LEU A 21 20.83 -14.56 16.74
N ALA A 22 21.93 -14.01 17.28
CA ALA A 22 22.16 -12.57 17.32
C ALA A 22 22.15 -12.04 15.87
N PRO A 23 21.43 -10.94 15.59
CA PRO A 23 21.12 -10.57 14.22
C PRO A 23 22.38 -10.14 13.47
N LYS A 24 22.67 -10.85 12.39
CA LYS A 24 23.65 -10.43 11.37
C LYS A 24 23.32 -9.04 10.77
N SER A 25 22.11 -8.52 10.96
CA SER A 25 21.67 -7.23 10.41
C SER A 25 22.13 -6.01 11.20
N GLY A 26 22.60 -6.17 12.45
CA GLY A 26 23.03 -5.04 13.29
C GLY A 26 21.93 -4.03 13.66
N LEU A 27 20.67 -4.30 13.30
CA LEU A 27 19.53 -3.39 13.52
C LEU A 27 18.92 -3.50 14.92
N CYS A 28 19.15 -4.62 15.61
CA CYS A 28 18.60 -4.89 16.93
C CYS A 28 19.58 -4.41 18.02
N PRO A 29 19.11 -3.67 19.05
CA PRO A 29 19.93 -3.37 20.21
C PRO A 29 20.44 -4.65 20.89
N PRO A 30 21.66 -4.66 21.46
CA PRO A 30 22.22 -5.83 22.15
C PRO A 30 21.35 -6.35 23.30
N ASP A 31 20.65 -5.46 23.99
CA ASP A 31 19.84 -5.78 25.17
C ASP A 31 18.38 -6.16 24.83
N PHE A 32 18.03 -6.23 23.55
CA PHE A 32 16.68 -6.52 23.11
C PHE A 32 16.46 -8.03 22.91
N PHE A 33 15.73 -8.63 23.83
CA PHE A 33 15.38 -10.05 23.81
C PHE A 33 14.03 -10.28 23.12
N TYR A 34 14.00 -11.17 22.13
CA TYR A 34 12.77 -11.66 21.51
C TYR A 34 12.90 -13.14 21.14
N ASN A 35 11.78 -13.86 21.13
CA ASN A 35 11.76 -15.25 20.69
C ASN A 35 11.76 -15.32 19.16
N ARG A 36 12.75 -16.01 18.58
CA ARG A 36 12.94 -16.17 17.13
C ARG A 36 12.17 -17.35 16.54
N GLU A 37 11.69 -18.25 17.39
CA GLU A 37 10.89 -19.40 16.97
C GLU A 37 9.44 -19.01 16.69
N ILE A 38 9.01 -17.85 17.17
CA ILE A 38 7.67 -17.33 16.92
C ILE A 38 7.63 -16.73 15.52
N TRP A 39 6.81 -17.33 14.67
CA TRP A 39 6.49 -16.75 13.37
C TRP A 39 5.44 -15.64 13.53
N TYR A 40 5.74 -14.47 12.97
CA TYR A 40 4.81 -13.35 12.90
C TYR A 40 4.44 -13.08 11.44
N PRO A 41 3.14 -12.90 11.11
CA PRO A 41 2.71 -12.65 9.73
C PRO A 41 3.29 -11.36 9.14
N HIS A 42 3.69 -10.40 9.98
CA HIS A 42 4.25 -9.11 9.58
C HIS A 42 5.80 -9.07 9.69
N GLY A 43 6.45 -10.21 9.96
CA GLY A 43 7.91 -10.33 10.09
C GLY A 43 8.42 -10.37 11.53
N GLY A 44 7.81 -9.62 12.46
CA GLY A 44 8.28 -9.54 13.86
C GLY A 44 9.24 -8.36 14.09
N PHE A 45 10.20 -8.51 15.00
CA PHE A 45 11.07 -7.41 15.46
C PHE A 45 12.34 -7.24 14.61
N TYR A 46 12.64 -6.01 14.19
CA TYR A 46 13.88 -5.64 13.47
C TYR A 46 14.20 -6.51 12.25
N CYS A 47 13.17 -6.78 11.43
CA CYS A 47 13.27 -7.68 10.31
C CYS A 47 14.10 -7.11 9.16
N ASP A 48 15.17 -7.82 8.78
CA ASP A 48 15.94 -7.54 7.59
C ASP A 48 16.10 -8.81 6.74
N PRO A 49 15.05 -9.21 6.01
CA PRO A 49 15.12 -10.37 5.16
C PRO A 49 16.04 -10.06 3.97
N LYS A 50 16.99 -10.97 3.70
CA LYS A 50 18.03 -10.81 2.66
C LYS A 50 17.53 -10.37 1.28
N ALA A 51 16.28 -10.71 0.93
CA ALA A 51 15.66 -10.44 -0.36
C ALA A 51 14.55 -9.38 -0.32
N TRP A 52 14.52 -8.50 0.68
CA TRP A 52 13.43 -7.52 0.87
C TRP A 52 13.15 -6.70 -0.40
N ARG A 53 14.19 -6.18 -1.07
CA ARG A 53 14.06 -5.38 -2.30
C ARG A 53 13.32 -6.13 -3.41
N ARG A 54 13.77 -7.36 -3.69
CA ARG A 54 13.16 -8.21 -4.72
C ARG A 54 11.70 -8.51 -4.37
N ASN A 55 11.43 -8.88 -3.14
CA ASN A 55 10.07 -9.21 -2.71
C ASN A 55 9.15 -7.98 -2.78
N THR A 56 9.62 -6.80 -2.38
CA THR A 56 8.86 -5.55 -2.52
C THR A 56 8.55 -5.22 -3.98
N VAL A 57 9.53 -5.36 -4.88
CA VAL A 57 9.33 -5.12 -6.32
C VAL A 57 8.31 -6.10 -6.89
N LEU A 58 8.39 -7.39 -6.55
CA LEU A 58 7.43 -8.39 -7.01
C LEU A 58 6.02 -8.11 -6.48
N THR A 59 5.88 -7.81 -5.19
CA THR A 59 4.58 -7.52 -4.58
C THR A 59 3.95 -6.26 -5.16
N LEU A 60 4.71 -5.17 -5.26
CA LEU A 60 4.21 -3.92 -5.85
C LEU A 60 3.89 -4.09 -7.34
N GLY A 61 4.71 -4.85 -8.08
CA GLY A 61 4.45 -5.17 -9.48
C GLY A 61 3.17 -5.98 -9.66
N ALA A 62 2.95 -7.00 -8.83
CA ALA A 62 1.75 -7.82 -8.85
C ALA A 62 0.49 -7.01 -8.51
N ILE A 63 0.54 -6.22 -7.42
CA ILE A 63 -0.55 -5.34 -7.01
C ILE A 63 -0.84 -4.31 -8.10
N GLY A 64 0.20 -3.64 -8.62
CA GLY A 64 0.06 -2.65 -9.69
C GLY A 64 -0.56 -3.23 -10.96
N GLY A 65 -0.11 -4.41 -11.37
CA GLY A 65 -0.68 -5.13 -12.51
C GLY A 65 -2.16 -5.47 -12.31
N LEU A 66 -2.52 -6.02 -11.14
CA LEU A 66 -3.91 -6.35 -10.82
C LEU A 66 -4.79 -5.10 -10.77
N MET A 67 -4.32 -4.02 -10.13
CA MET A 67 -5.05 -2.75 -10.05
C MET A 67 -5.26 -2.13 -11.43
N TYR A 68 -4.26 -2.20 -12.32
CA TYR A 68 -4.40 -1.72 -13.69
C TYR A 68 -5.48 -2.49 -14.47
N LEU A 69 -5.50 -3.83 -14.35
CA LEU A 69 -6.51 -4.66 -15.01
C LEU A 69 -7.91 -4.39 -14.45
N LEU A 70 -8.06 -4.31 -13.13
CA LEU A 70 -9.31 -3.96 -12.47
C LEU A 70 -9.79 -2.56 -12.88
N PHE A 71 -8.89 -1.59 -12.94
CA PHE A 71 -9.21 -0.23 -13.38
C PHE A 71 -9.66 -0.20 -14.85
N ARG A 72 -8.98 -0.92 -15.74
CA ARG A 72 -9.41 -1.05 -17.14
C ARG A 72 -10.78 -1.70 -17.27
N HIS A 73 -11.04 -2.76 -16.50
CA HIS A 73 -12.33 -3.42 -16.49
C HIS A 73 -13.44 -2.51 -15.94
N SER A 74 -13.16 -1.81 -14.84
CA SER A 74 -14.09 -0.86 -14.22
C SER A 74 -14.45 0.29 -15.16
N THR A 75 -13.46 0.93 -15.79
CA THR A 75 -13.67 2.03 -16.73
C THR A 75 -14.45 1.60 -17.98
N ALA A 76 -14.25 0.37 -18.47
CA ALA A 76 -15.01 -0.17 -19.60
C ALA A 76 -16.50 -0.40 -19.27
N ASN A 77 -16.82 -0.69 -18.01
CA ASN A 77 -18.19 -0.94 -17.54
C ASN A 77 -18.88 0.30 -16.96
N GLU A 78 -18.16 1.39 -16.77
CA GLU A 78 -18.71 2.59 -16.15
C GLU A 78 -19.63 3.33 -17.14
N VAL A 79 -20.92 3.39 -16.80
CA VAL A 79 -21.96 4.08 -17.57
C VAL A 79 -22.39 5.35 -16.83
N ARG A 80 -22.47 6.48 -17.53
CA ARG A 80 -23.00 7.74 -17.01
C ARG A 80 -24.26 8.15 -17.79
N HIS A 81 -25.38 8.24 -17.08
CA HIS A 81 -26.66 8.65 -17.68
C HIS A 81 -26.76 10.16 -17.93
N MET A 82 -25.96 10.96 -17.25
CA MET A 82 -25.96 12.42 -17.37
C MET A 82 -24.55 12.93 -17.70
N PRO A 83 -24.44 13.95 -18.58
CA PRO A 83 -23.18 14.61 -18.83
C PRO A 83 -22.71 15.39 -17.59
N PRO A 84 -21.40 15.46 -17.34
CA PRO A 84 -20.86 16.27 -16.27
C PRO A 84 -21.08 17.77 -16.52
N LYS A 85 -21.25 18.54 -15.45
CA LYS A 85 -21.37 20.00 -15.50
C LYS A 85 -19.98 20.65 -15.49
N GLY A 86 -19.36 20.72 -16.67
CA GLY A 86 -17.97 21.13 -16.84
C GLY A 86 -16.99 19.96 -16.88
N TRP A 87 -15.73 20.27 -17.13
CA TRP A 87 -14.67 19.29 -17.24
C TRP A 87 -14.36 18.59 -15.91
N ILE A 88 -14.19 17.26 -15.93
CA ILE A 88 -13.75 16.48 -14.77
C ILE A 88 -12.59 15.55 -15.15
N PRO A 89 -11.63 15.29 -14.24
CA PRO A 89 -10.48 14.44 -14.54
C PRO A 89 -10.85 13.03 -15.04
N SER A 90 -11.96 12.46 -14.57
CA SER A 90 -12.36 11.10 -14.95
C SER A 90 -12.68 10.91 -16.43
N MET A 91 -12.92 12.01 -17.15
CA MET A 91 -13.06 11.99 -18.60
C MET A 91 -11.76 11.63 -19.33
N MET A 92 -10.59 11.73 -18.70
CA MET A 92 -9.31 11.38 -19.31
C MET A 92 -9.13 9.87 -19.51
N TRP A 93 -9.75 9.07 -18.65
CA TRP A 93 -9.55 7.61 -18.63
C TRP A 93 -10.82 6.80 -18.85
N ASN A 94 -12.01 7.40 -18.73
CA ASN A 94 -13.24 6.76 -19.17
C ASN A 94 -13.64 7.31 -20.56
N PRO A 95 -13.55 6.48 -21.62
CA PRO A 95 -13.91 6.90 -22.98
C PRO A 95 -15.42 7.11 -23.17
N SER A 96 -16.26 6.43 -22.38
CA SER A 96 -17.72 6.38 -22.48
C SER A 96 -18.43 7.56 -21.78
N VAL A 97 -17.69 8.51 -21.20
CA VAL A 97 -18.28 9.70 -20.59
C VAL A 97 -18.82 10.63 -21.67
N PRO A 98 -20.10 11.05 -21.59
CA PRO A 98 -20.64 12.06 -22.49
C PRO A 98 -19.90 13.39 -22.36
N ASP A 99 -19.88 14.16 -23.45
CA ASP A 99 -19.26 15.49 -23.45
C ASP A 99 -19.87 16.40 -22.38
N PRO A 100 -19.06 17.21 -21.69
CA PRO A 100 -19.51 18.05 -20.61
C PRO A 100 -20.43 19.15 -21.12
N VAL A 101 -21.27 19.65 -20.24
CA VAL A 101 -22.09 20.83 -20.48
C VAL A 101 -21.80 21.92 -19.46
N ASP A 102 -21.85 23.16 -19.89
CA ASP A 102 -21.89 24.33 -19.01
C ASP A 102 -23.16 24.26 -18.11
N PHE A 103 -23.13 24.95 -16.97
CA PHE A 103 -24.32 25.28 -16.17
C PHE A 103 -25.47 25.87 -17.00
N ARG A 104 -25.17 26.54 -18.12
CA ARG A 104 -26.14 27.08 -19.09
C ARG A 104 -26.61 26.07 -20.15
N GLY A 105 -26.12 24.83 -20.15
CA GLY A 105 -26.50 23.77 -21.09
C GLY A 105 -25.76 23.79 -22.43
N ARG A 106 -24.75 24.65 -22.61
CA ARG A 106 -23.90 24.67 -23.81
C ARG A 106 -22.94 23.49 -23.80
N LYS A 107 -22.70 22.87 -24.95
CA LYS A 107 -21.74 21.76 -25.09
C LYS A 107 -20.30 22.25 -24.97
N LEU A 108 -19.51 21.51 -24.22
CA LEU A 108 -18.08 21.71 -24.05
C LEU A 108 -17.33 20.54 -24.69
N ASP A 109 -16.14 20.78 -25.21
CA ASP A 109 -15.23 19.72 -25.66
C ASP A 109 -14.67 18.94 -24.45
N ARG A 110 -13.94 17.84 -24.71
CA ARG A 110 -13.28 17.06 -23.64
C ARG A 110 -12.18 17.81 -22.89
N ASN A 111 -11.82 19.01 -23.33
CA ASN A 111 -10.86 19.90 -22.67
C ASN A 111 -11.56 21.03 -21.88
N GLY A 112 -12.89 21.10 -21.91
CA GLY A 112 -13.68 22.13 -21.23
C GLY A 112 -13.87 23.43 -22.01
N ASN A 113 -13.51 23.50 -23.29
CA ASN A 113 -13.75 24.65 -24.16
C ASN A 113 -15.13 24.60 -24.79
N LEU A 114 -15.70 25.75 -25.15
CA LEU A 114 -16.96 25.80 -25.89
C LEU A 114 -16.78 25.25 -27.30
N VAL A 115 -17.66 24.34 -27.69
CA VAL A 115 -17.75 23.90 -29.08
C VAL A 115 -18.40 25.03 -29.88
N GLN A 116 -17.66 25.66 -30.81
CA GLN A 116 -18.24 26.59 -31.77
C GLN A 116 -19.12 25.79 -32.75
N GLU A 117 -20.37 26.23 -32.91
CA GLU A 117 -21.31 25.69 -33.92
C GLU A 117 -20.92 26.13 -35.34
#